data_AF-A0A7W0Y7I1-F1
#
_entry.id   AF-A0A7W0Y7I1-F1
#
_cell.length_a   1.000
_cell.length_b   1.000
_cell.length_c   1.000
_cell.angle_alpha   90.00
_cell.angle_beta   90.00
_cell.angle_gamma   90.00
#
_symmetry.space_group_name_H-M   'P 1'
#
loop_
_entity.id
_entity.type
_entity.pdbx_description
1 polymer ?
#
loop_
_entity_poly.entity_id
_entity_poly.type
_entity_poly.pdbx_seq_one_letter_code
_entity_poly.pdbx_strand_id
1 'polypeptide(L)'
;MRLVSLVVVGLASVAGAPARATPTGKIVRVERPVYSTGLRFCSVKMTGDRHPPSCVGTLPPRVGDKIAVMDETRMVAELRVSEVRSRSVDCGLWEIAFVPISGSVPDGDDVYGIIGGDIKPKGHVVLARTPTKLPGIGEQDRVGLLFDREGDGVFDIAVSYRECANSEFCIAIWQRVNEAFVEVSLLQNLQHCEK
;
A
#
# COMPACT_ATOMS: atom_id res chain seq x y z
N MET A 1 25.32 -30.52 -74.46
CA MET A 1 26.67 -30.52 -73.81
C MET A 1 26.71 -29.39 -72.80
N ARG A 2 27.26 -29.69 -71.62
CA ARG A 2 27.28 -28.85 -70.41
C ARG A 2 28.19 -27.62 -70.59
N LEU A 3 27.77 -26.47 -70.06
CA LEU A 3 28.67 -25.40 -69.61
C LEU A 3 28.23 -25.00 -68.20
N VAL A 4 29.11 -25.28 -67.24
CA VAL A 4 28.95 -25.05 -65.81
C VAL A 4 29.45 -23.63 -65.53
N SER A 5 28.55 -22.73 -65.11
CA SER A 5 28.93 -21.40 -64.65
C SER A 5 29.14 -21.42 -63.13
N LEU A 6 30.39 -21.20 -62.75
CA LEU A 6 30.91 -21.11 -61.40
C LEU A 6 30.56 -19.72 -60.83
N VAL A 7 29.71 -19.65 -59.79
CA VAL A 7 29.45 -18.40 -59.06
C VAL A 7 30.37 -18.37 -57.84
N VAL A 8 31.38 -17.50 -57.89
CA VAL A 8 32.31 -17.20 -56.79
C VAL A 8 31.60 -16.25 -55.82
N VAL A 9 31.22 -16.74 -54.65
CA VAL A 9 30.72 -15.91 -53.55
C VAL A 9 31.94 -15.40 -52.77
N GLY A 10 32.31 -14.14 -53.02
CA GLY A 10 33.32 -13.44 -52.24
C GLY A 10 32.80 -13.08 -50.85
N LEU A 11 33.30 -13.77 -49.82
CA LEU A 11 33.17 -13.33 -48.43
C LEU A 11 34.09 -12.12 -48.22
N ALA A 12 33.52 -10.91 -48.26
CA ALA A 12 34.17 -9.74 -47.69
C ALA A 12 34.07 -9.85 -46.15
N SER A 13 35.13 -10.34 -45.52
CA SER A 13 35.31 -10.33 -44.07
C SER A 13 35.44 -8.87 -43.58
N VAL A 14 34.32 -8.29 -43.17
CA VAL A 14 34.30 -7.03 -42.43
C VAL A 14 34.85 -7.33 -41.04
N ALA A 15 36.12 -6.98 -40.83
CA ALA A 15 36.75 -6.98 -39.52
C ALA A 15 36.06 -5.92 -38.64
N GLY A 16 35.00 -6.32 -37.94
CA GLY A 16 34.35 -5.51 -36.92
C GLY A 16 35.27 -5.39 -35.72
N ALA A 17 35.89 -4.22 -35.54
CA ALA A 17 36.53 -3.88 -34.29
C ALA A 17 35.48 -3.93 -33.15
N PRO A 18 35.78 -4.53 -31.98
CA PRO A 18 34.86 -4.51 -30.87
C PRO A 18 34.75 -3.08 -30.35
N ALA A 19 33.66 -2.39 -30.72
CA ALA A 19 33.30 -1.12 -30.11
C ALA A 19 32.93 -1.38 -28.64
N ARG A 20 33.91 -1.28 -27.74
CA ARG A 20 33.67 -1.14 -26.30
C ARG A 20 33.12 0.25 -26.06
N ALA A 21 31.81 0.40 -26.21
CA ALA A 21 31.09 1.50 -25.60
C ALA A 21 31.14 1.30 -24.09
N THR A 22 32.15 1.88 -23.43
CA THR A 22 32.20 1.95 -21.97
C THR A 22 31.03 2.85 -21.54
N PRO A 23 30.06 2.37 -20.75
CA PRO A 23 28.96 3.21 -20.31
C PRO A 23 29.53 4.33 -19.42
N THR A 24 29.68 5.53 -19.97
CA THR A 24 29.97 6.75 -19.20
C THR A 24 28.66 7.26 -18.60
N GLY A 25 28.02 6.42 -17.79
CA GLY A 25 26.82 6.74 -17.04
C GLY A 25 27.14 6.69 -15.57
N LYS A 26 26.94 7.81 -14.85
CA LYS A 26 26.96 7.78 -13.39
C LYS A 26 25.80 6.89 -12.95
N ILE A 27 26.12 5.72 -12.38
CA ILE A 27 25.12 4.86 -11.75
C ILE A 27 24.64 5.61 -10.51
N VAL A 28 23.50 6.29 -10.64
CA VAL A 28 22.79 6.84 -9.50
C VAL A 28 21.92 5.71 -8.98
N ARG A 29 22.34 5.06 -7.89
CA ARG A 29 21.46 4.18 -7.13
C ARG A 29 20.38 5.06 -6.52
N VAL A 30 19.23 5.11 -7.16
CA VAL A 30 18.03 5.70 -6.56
C VAL A 30 17.57 4.70 -5.52
N GLU A 31 17.99 4.90 -4.29
CA GLU A 31 17.38 4.26 -3.13
C GLU A 31 15.97 4.85 -3.03
N ARG A 32 14.99 4.18 -3.65
CA ARG A 32 13.60 4.46 -3.33
C ARG A 32 13.47 4.14 -1.84
N PRO A 33 12.94 5.04 -1.01
CA PRO A 33 12.62 4.68 0.37
C PRO A 33 11.73 3.44 0.28
N VAL A 34 12.24 2.32 0.78
CA VAL A 34 11.55 1.01 0.77
C VAL A 34 10.28 1.08 1.65
N TYR A 35 10.18 2.14 2.46
CA TYR A 35 9.11 2.40 3.39
C TYR A 35 8.47 3.74 3.06
N SER A 36 7.17 3.70 2.78
CA SER A 36 6.33 4.86 2.98
C SER A 36 6.19 5.02 4.49
N THR A 37 6.94 5.94 5.10
CA THR A 37 6.78 6.35 6.51
C THR A 37 5.48 7.13 6.74
N GLY A 38 4.43 6.77 6.01
CA GLY A 38 3.16 7.47 5.91
C GLY A 38 2.00 6.57 5.51
N LEU A 39 2.11 5.26 5.75
CA LEU A 39 0.96 4.37 5.68
C LEU A 39 -0.10 4.85 6.67
N ARG A 40 -1.31 5.11 6.16
CA ARG A 40 -2.45 5.51 6.96
C ARG A 40 -3.62 4.66 6.58
N PHE A 41 -4.34 4.20 7.59
CA PHE A 41 -5.54 3.42 7.42
C PHE A 41 -6.74 4.34 7.48
N CYS A 42 -7.66 4.25 6.52
CA CYS A 42 -8.84 5.09 6.47
C CYS A 42 -10.11 4.24 6.51
N SER A 43 -11.01 4.59 7.42
CA SER A 43 -12.39 4.13 7.38
C SER A 43 -13.14 4.99 6.37
N VAL A 44 -13.53 4.37 5.25
CA VAL A 44 -14.25 5.02 4.15
C VAL A 44 -15.67 4.49 4.12
N LYS A 45 -16.42 4.63 5.22
CA LYS A 45 -17.85 4.29 5.20
C LYS A 45 -18.64 5.46 4.60
N MET A 46 -19.47 5.19 3.59
CA MET A 46 -20.44 6.15 3.06
C MET A 46 -21.80 6.08 3.80
N THR A 47 -21.82 5.62 5.05
CA THR A 47 -23.07 5.47 5.81
C THR A 47 -23.53 6.80 6.41
N GLY A 48 -24.11 7.66 5.57
CA GLY A 48 -24.82 8.89 5.95
C GLY A 48 -23.99 9.99 6.61
N ASP A 49 -24.58 11.18 6.75
CA ASP A 49 -23.92 12.41 7.23
C ASP A 49 -23.36 12.37 8.66
N ARG A 50 -23.52 11.26 9.40
CA ARG A 50 -23.23 11.22 10.84
C ARG A 50 -21.78 10.94 11.20
N HIS A 51 -21.00 10.31 10.31
CA HIS A 51 -19.59 10.06 10.56
C HIS A 51 -18.76 10.41 9.32
N PRO A 52 -18.05 11.55 9.32
CA PRO A 52 -17.17 11.88 8.21
C PRO A 52 -16.10 10.78 8.07
N PRO A 53 -15.69 10.46 6.84
CA PRO A 53 -14.58 9.56 6.58
C PRO A 53 -13.36 9.97 7.39
N SER A 54 -12.69 9.00 8.01
CA SER A 54 -11.59 9.26 8.92
C SER A 54 -10.40 8.37 8.61
N CYS A 55 -9.22 8.93 8.81
CA CYS A 55 -7.95 8.22 8.70
C CYS A 55 -7.25 8.20 10.04
N VAL A 56 -6.60 7.08 10.32
CA VAL A 56 -5.77 6.88 11.50
C VAL A 56 -4.32 6.68 11.06
N GLY A 57 -3.42 7.43 11.70
CA GLY A 57 -1.99 7.36 11.43
C GLY A 57 -1.20 8.40 12.24
N THR A 58 0.08 8.12 12.45
CA THR A 58 1.00 8.97 13.25
C THR A 58 1.20 10.37 12.67
N LEU A 59 0.99 10.53 11.36
CA LEU A 59 1.06 11.82 10.67
C LEU A 59 -0.29 12.13 10.02
N PRO A 60 -0.71 13.40 9.97
CA PRO A 60 -1.93 13.78 9.25
C PRO A 60 -1.82 13.43 7.77
N PRO A 61 -2.92 12.99 7.11
CA PRO A 61 -3.02 12.99 5.66
C PRO A 61 -2.71 14.37 5.09
N ARG A 62 -2.31 14.43 3.82
CA ARG A 62 -2.13 15.69 3.09
C ARG A 62 -3.22 15.84 2.04
N VAL A 63 -3.65 17.08 1.81
CA VAL A 63 -4.48 17.39 0.64
C VAL A 63 -3.75 16.96 -0.62
N GLY A 64 -4.45 16.21 -1.48
CA GLY A 64 -3.89 15.60 -2.68
C GLY A 64 -3.45 14.14 -2.50
N ASP A 65 -3.33 13.63 -1.26
CA ASP A 65 -3.02 12.22 -1.02
C ASP A 65 -4.08 11.33 -1.68
N LYS A 66 -3.63 10.19 -2.21
CA LYS A 66 -4.48 9.18 -2.81
C LYS A 66 -4.86 8.13 -1.78
N ILE A 67 -6.14 7.79 -1.74
CA ILE A 67 -6.68 6.70 -0.93
C ILE A 67 -7.08 5.58 -1.89
N ALA A 68 -6.43 4.43 -1.77
CA ALA A 68 -6.88 3.22 -2.42
C ALA A 68 -7.95 2.57 -1.54
N VAL A 69 -9.17 2.41 -2.07
CA VAL A 69 -10.30 1.82 -1.35
C VAL A 69 -10.50 0.40 -1.84
N MET A 70 -10.51 -0.55 -0.91
CA MET A 70 -10.57 -1.98 -1.17
C MET A 70 -11.72 -2.63 -0.41
N ASP A 71 -12.27 -3.68 -1.02
CA ASP A 71 -13.13 -4.67 -0.38
C ASP A 71 -12.42 -6.03 -0.29
N GLU A 72 -13.15 -7.07 0.13
CA GLU A 72 -12.61 -8.43 0.24
C GLU A 72 -12.13 -9.04 -1.09
N THR A 73 -12.48 -8.43 -2.24
CA THR A 73 -12.26 -8.99 -3.57
C THR A 73 -11.25 -8.20 -4.41
N ARG A 74 -11.21 -6.87 -4.29
CA ARG A 74 -10.36 -5.98 -5.10
C ARG A 74 -10.35 -4.54 -4.60
N MET A 75 -9.56 -3.71 -5.26
CA MET A 75 -9.66 -2.26 -5.19
C MET A 75 -10.91 -1.79 -5.94
N VAL A 76 -11.82 -1.11 -5.26
CA VAL A 76 -13.11 -0.64 -5.80
C VAL A 76 -13.09 0.82 -6.22
N ALA A 77 -12.24 1.64 -5.60
CA ALA A 77 -12.11 3.05 -5.92
C ALA A 77 -10.71 3.60 -5.60
N GLU A 78 -10.35 4.69 -6.27
CA GLU A 78 -9.26 5.57 -5.88
C GLU A 78 -9.84 6.95 -5.58
N LEU A 79 -9.55 7.49 -4.40
CA LEU A 79 -10.03 8.80 -3.94
C LEU A 79 -8.84 9.75 -3.76
N ARG A 80 -9.10 11.05 -3.83
CA ARG A 80 -8.14 12.11 -3.51
C ARG A 80 -8.61 12.87 -2.28
N VAL A 81 -7.76 13.01 -1.27
CA VAL A 81 -8.02 13.88 -0.11
C VAL A 81 -8.15 15.32 -0.59
N SER A 82 -9.27 15.97 -0.28
CA SER A 82 -9.53 17.38 -0.61
C SER A 82 -9.46 18.30 0.62
N GLU A 83 -9.73 17.76 1.80
CA GLU A 83 -9.68 18.49 3.06
C GLU A 83 -9.20 17.55 4.18
N VAL A 84 -8.49 18.09 5.16
CA VAL A 84 -8.03 17.36 6.35
C VAL A 84 -8.33 18.21 7.58
N ARG A 85 -9.00 17.63 8.56
CA ARG A 85 -9.27 18.24 9.87
C ARG A 85 -8.75 17.34 10.97
N SER A 86 -8.16 17.94 11.99
CA SER A 86 -7.83 17.20 13.20
C SER A 86 -9.11 16.89 13.96
N ARG A 87 -9.35 15.61 14.24
CA ARG A 87 -10.36 15.20 15.23
C ARG A 87 -9.71 14.99 16.58
N SER A 88 -8.59 14.27 16.62
CA SER A 88 -7.74 14.16 17.80
C SER A 88 -6.29 13.93 17.38
N VAL A 89 -5.44 14.93 17.59
CA VAL A 89 -4.00 14.87 17.24
C VAL A 89 -3.30 13.79 18.06
N ASP A 90 -3.57 13.73 19.37
CA ASP A 90 -2.93 12.79 20.28
C ASP A 90 -3.25 11.33 19.95
N CYS A 91 -4.40 11.10 19.30
CA CYS A 91 -4.83 9.79 18.86
C CYS A 91 -4.45 9.46 17.40
N GLY A 92 -3.85 10.41 16.68
CA GLY A 92 -3.59 10.28 15.25
C GLY A 92 -4.88 10.08 14.43
N LEU A 93 -6.00 10.66 14.87
CA LEU A 93 -7.30 10.55 14.21
C LEU A 93 -7.62 11.83 13.44
N TRP A 94 -7.81 11.67 12.13
CA TRP A 94 -7.99 12.75 11.18
C TRP A 94 -9.30 12.58 10.42
N GLU A 95 -10.13 13.60 10.42
CA GLU A 95 -11.28 13.67 9.52
C GLU A 95 -10.81 14.15 8.15
N ILE A 96 -11.35 13.56 7.09
CA ILE A 96 -11.02 13.93 5.73
C ILE A 96 -12.28 14.16 4.89
N ALA A 97 -12.18 15.08 3.95
CA ALA A 97 -13.04 15.09 2.78
C ALA A 97 -12.26 14.54 1.58
N PHE A 98 -12.96 13.96 0.61
CA PHE A 98 -12.34 13.44 -0.59
C PHE A 98 -13.17 13.67 -1.84
N VAL A 99 -12.50 13.55 -2.98
CA VAL A 99 -13.13 13.50 -4.31
C VAL A 99 -12.75 12.20 -5.02
N PRO A 100 -13.67 11.57 -5.77
CA PRO A 100 -13.35 10.36 -6.52
C PRO A 100 -12.37 10.66 -7.66
N ILE A 101 -11.34 9.82 -7.81
CA ILE A 101 -10.45 9.80 -8.98
C ILE A 101 -10.92 8.72 -9.97
N SER A 102 -11.19 7.52 -9.48
CA SER A 102 -11.69 6.40 -10.28
C SER A 102 -12.54 5.44 -9.43
N GLY A 103 -13.39 4.67 -10.10
CA GLY A 103 -14.31 3.75 -9.44
C GLY A 103 -15.39 4.46 -8.61
N SER A 104 -16.06 3.71 -7.76
CA SER A 104 -17.09 4.22 -6.85
C SER A 104 -17.06 3.40 -5.57
N VAL A 105 -17.27 4.06 -4.43
CA VAL A 105 -17.40 3.36 -3.15
C VAL A 105 -18.83 2.80 -3.07
N PRO A 106 -19.01 1.47 -3.01
CA PRO A 106 -20.34 0.88 -2.87
C PRO A 106 -20.99 1.28 -1.54
N ASP A 107 -22.31 1.47 -1.56
CA ASP A 107 -23.08 1.77 -0.37
C ASP A 107 -23.37 0.49 0.43
N GLY A 108 -23.28 0.56 1.76
CA GLY A 108 -23.57 -0.55 2.67
C GLY A 108 -22.47 -1.61 2.86
N ASP A 109 -21.43 -1.63 2.03
CA ASP A 109 -20.32 -2.60 2.16
C ASP A 109 -19.20 -2.08 3.08
N ASP A 110 -18.56 -3.00 3.81
CA ASP A 110 -17.35 -2.70 4.59
C ASP A 110 -16.16 -2.54 3.63
N VAL A 111 -15.81 -1.29 3.34
CA VAL A 111 -14.63 -0.95 2.55
C VAL A 111 -13.55 -0.29 3.40
N TYR A 112 -12.30 -0.47 2.99
CA TYR A 112 -11.13 -0.03 3.73
C TYR A 112 -10.19 0.77 2.84
N GLY A 113 -9.77 1.94 3.32
CA GLY A 113 -8.86 2.83 2.62
C GLY A 113 -7.42 2.72 3.11
N ILE A 114 -6.45 2.80 2.20
CA ILE A 114 -5.03 2.99 2.54
C ILE A 114 -4.46 4.18 1.78
N ILE A 115 -3.70 5.02 2.49
CA ILE A 115 -2.82 6.05 1.91
C ILE A 115 -1.38 5.56 1.98
N GLY A 116 -0.60 5.81 0.94
CA GLY A 116 0.86 5.56 0.93
C GLY A 116 1.26 4.10 0.73
N GLY A 117 0.37 3.27 0.19
CA GLY A 117 0.58 1.84 -0.03
C GLY A 117 0.70 1.41 -1.49
N ASP A 118 0.79 2.30 -2.48
CA ASP A 118 0.87 1.99 -3.93
C ASP A 118 0.04 0.75 -4.37
N ILE A 119 -1.21 0.67 -3.94
CA ILE A 119 -2.10 -0.48 -4.17
C ILE A 119 -2.35 -0.66 -5.67
N LYS A 120 -2.22 -1.88 -6.17
CA LYS A 120 -2.54 -2.24 -7.56
C LYS A 120 -4.04 -2.49 -7.70
N PRO A 121 -4.61 -2.41 -8.91
CA PRO A 121 -6.03 -2.68 -9.13
C PRO A 121 -6.53 -4.06 -8.68
N LYS A 122 -5.63 -5.05 -8.63
CA LYS A 122 -5.92 -6.41 -8.14
C LYS A 122 -5.72 -6.58 -6.62
N GLY A 123 -5.14 -5.58 -5.96
CA GLY A 123 -4.96 -5.61 -4.52
C GLY A 123 -6.31 -5.64 -3.81
N HIS A 124 -6.38 -6.28 -2.66
CA HIS A 124 -7.59 -6.48 -1.89
C HIS A 124 -7.27 -6.51 -0.39
N VAL A 125 -8.31 -6.40 0.43
CA VAL A 125 -8.20 -6.53 1.89
C VAL A 125 -8.85 -7.82 2.33
N VAL A 126 -8.42 -8.43 3.43
CA VAL A 126 -9.06 -9.60 4.03
C VAL A 126 -9.28 -9.32 5.49
N LEU A 127 -10.50 -9.59 5.97
CA LEU A 127 -10.80 -9.59 7.39
C LEU A 127 -10.31 -10.89 8.02
N ALA A 128 -9.34 -10.77 8.93
CA ALA A 128 -8.82 -11.91 9.67
C ALA A 128 -9.83 -12.32 10.76
N ARG A 129 -10.75 -13.25 10.42
CA ARG A 129 -11.82 -13.74 11.32
C ARG A 129 -11.31 -14.69 12.40
N THR A 130 -10.16 -15.32 12.16
CA THR A 130 -9.48 -16.19 13.12
C THR A 130 -8.13 -15.62 13.51
N PRO A 131 -7.62 -15.91 14.71
CA PRO A 131 -6.28 -15.51 15.11
C PRO A 131 -5.26 -15.93 14.05
N THR A 132 -4.67 -14.94 13.39
CA THR A 132 -3.71 -15.16 12.30
C THR A 132 -2.32 -14.88 12.84
N LYS A 133 -1.47 -15.90 12.90
CA LYS A 133 -0.06 -15.74 13.25
C LYS A 133 0.71 -15.31 12.01
N LEU A 134 1.25 -14.10 12.03
CA LEU A 134 2.16 -13.60 11.01
C LEU A 134 3.57 -13.49 11.57
N PRO A 135 4.62 -13.83 10.80
CA PRO A 135 6.00 -13.66 11.26
C PRO A 135 6.27 -12.19 11.59
N GLY A 136 6.87 -11.92 12.75
CA GLY A 136 7.18 -10.56 13.21
C GLY A 136 6.07 -9.83 13.97
N ILE A 137 4.83 -10.33 13.95
CA ILE A 137 3.73 -9.83 14.77
C ILE A 137 3.67 -10.63 16.08
N GLY A 138 3.58 -9.94 17.22
CA GLY A 138 3.57 -10.58 18.54
C GLY A 138 2.29 -11.36 18.84
N GLU A 139 2.33 -12.28 19.82
CA GLU A 139 1.18 -13.14 20.13
C GLU A 139 0.00 -12.41 20.78
N GLN A 140 0.26 -11.27 21.43
CA GLN A 140 -0.77 -10.38 21.97
C GLN A 140 -1.52 -9.57 20.91
N ASP A 141 -0.98 -9.50 19.69
CA ASP A 141 -1.56 -8.74 18.59
C ASP A 141 -2.60 -9.59 17.87
N ARG A 142 -3.85 -9.11 17.86
CA ARG A 142 -4.92 -9.71 17.09
C ARG A 142 -4.99 -9.01 15.75
N VAL A 143 -4.53 -9.69 14.70
CA VAL A 143 -4.66 -9.20 13.33
C VAL A 143 -6.14 -9.13 12.95
N GLY A 144 -6.60 -7.96 12.51
CA GLY A 144 -7.97 -7.74 12.07
C GLY A 144 -8.09 -7.57 10.55
N LEU A 145 -7.12 -6.91 9.93
CA LEU A 145 -7.10 -6.66 8.49
C LEU A 145 -5.75 -7.02 7.89
N LEU A 146 -5.79 -7.60 6.71
CA LEU A 146 -4.64 -7.96 5.89
C LEU A 146 -4.82 -7.37 4.50
N PHE A 147 -3.81 -6.72 3.95
CA PHE A 147 -3.88 -6.16 2.60
C PHE A 147 -2.84 -6.81 1.72
N ASP A 148 -3.31 -7.34 0.60
CA ASP A 148 -2.48 -7.79 -0.52
C ASP A 148 -2.46 -6.63 -1.51
N ARG A 149 -1.30 -5.97 -1.67
CA ARG A 149 -1.20 -4.76 -2.49
C ARG A 149 -1.18 -5.09 -3.97
N GLU A 150 -0.70 -6.27 -4.34
CA GLU A 150 -0.43 -6.66 -5.72
C GLU A 150 -1.50 -7.59 -6.31
N GLY A 151 -2.27 -8.26 -5.45
CA GLY A 151 -3.22 -9.30 -5.81
C GLY A 151 -2.55 -10.64 -6.12
N ASP A 152 -1.40 -10.93 -5.52
CA ASP A 152 -0.62 -12.16 -5.74
C ASP A 152 -0.89 -13.25 -4.68
N GLY A 153 -1.79 -12.97 -3.73
CA GLY A 153 -2.12 -13.85 -2.61
C GLY A 153 -1.17 -13.71 -1.41
N VAL A 154 -0.23 -12.77 -1.47
CA VAL A 154 0.69 -12.47 -0.38
C VAL A 154 0.32 -11.15 0.28
N PHE A 155 0.08 -11.17 1.59
CA PHE A 155 -0.22 -9.95 2.33
C PHE A 155 1.04 -9.14 2.61
N ASP A 156 0.96 -7.83 2.35
CA ASP A 156 2.05 -6.87 2.51
C ASP A 156 1.84 -5.92 3.70
N ILE A 157 0.58 -5.69 4.09
CA ILE A 157 0.24 -4.78 5.18
C ILE A 157 -0.72 -5.52 6.10
N ALA A 158 -0.51 -5.39 7.40
CA ALA A 158 -1.43 -5.89 8.40
C ALA A 158 -1.84 -4.77 9.35
N VAL A 159 -3.09 -4.82 9.82
CA VAL A 159 -3.57 -3.98 10.91
C VAL A 159 -3.98 -4.91 12.04
N SER A 160 -3.34 -4.72 13.20
CA SER A 160 -3.67 -5.46 14.42
C SER A 160 -4.24 -4.52 15.47
N TYR A 161 -4.94 -5.13 16.42
CA TYR A 161 -5.34 -4.53 17.66
C TYR A 161 -4.74 -5.30 18.84
N ARG A 162 -4.30 -4.57 19.86
CA ARG A 162 -3.82 -5.14 21.12
C ARG A 162 -4.22 -4.27 22.30
N GLU A 163 -4.29 -4.89 23.46
CA GLU A 163 -4.40 -4.15 24.71
C GLU A 163 -3.07 -3.42 25.00
N CYS A 164 -3.18 -2.15 25.36
CA CYS A 164 -2.10 -1.29 25.80
C CYS A 164 -2.17 -1.09 27.32
N ALA A 165 -1.16 -0.42 27.87
CA ALA A 165 -1.16 -0.06 29.27
C ALA A 165 -2.47 0.66 29.65
N ASN A 166 -2.95 0.45 30.88
CA ASN A 166 -4.19 1.03 31.40
C ASN A 166 -5.49 0.53 30.75
N SER A 167 -5.51 -0.68 30.18
CA SER A 167 -6.70 -1.28 29.54
C SER A 167 -7.21 -0.56 28.30
N GLU A 168 -6.34 0.21 27.64
CA GLU A 168 -6.67 0.89 26.39
C GLU A 168 -6.45 -0.01 25.19
N PHE A 169 -7.10 0.30 24.06
CA PHE A 169 -6.85 -0.40 22.80
C PHE A 169 -5.88 0.39 21.92
N CYS A 170 -4.90 -0.32 21.39
CA CYS A 170 -3.97 0.19 20.41
C CYS A 170 -4.19 -0.46 19.05
N ILE A 171 -4.03 0.33 17.99
CA ILE A 171 -3.97 -0.15 16.62
C ILE A 171 -2.51 -0.07 16.15
N ALA A 172 -1.97 -1.20 15.69
CA ALA A 172 -0.67 -1.24 15.06
C ALA A 172 -0.83 -1.50 13.55
N ILE A 173 -0.08 -0.75 12.75
CA ILE A 173 0.05 -0.96 11.31
C ILE A 173 1.41 -1.59 11.07
N TRP A 174 1.42 -2.68 10.34
CA TRP A 174 2.59 -3.47 10.03
C TRP A 174 2.80 -3.49 8.53
N GLN A 175 4.06 -3.46 8.11
CA GLN A 175 4.45 -3.66 6.72
C GLN A 175 5.36 -4.87 6.63
N ARG A 176 5.10 -5.74 5.65
CA ARG A 176 5.96 -6.87 5.34
C ARG A 176 7.27 -6.39 4.74
N VAL A 177 8.37 -6.87 5.31
CA VAL A 177 9.75 -6.64 4.89
C VAL A 177 10.42 -8.00 4.78
N ASN A 178 10.70 -8.41 3.54
CA ASN A 178 11.10 -9.78 3.21
C ASN A 178 10.04 -10.80 3.67
N GLU A 179 10.33 -11.59 4.70
CA GLU A 179 9.49 -12.67 5.19
C GLU A 179 8.79 -12.34 6.52
N ALA A 180 9.02 -11.16 7.08
CA ALA A 180 8.47 -10.75 8.38
C ALA A 180 7.77 -9.39 8.31
N PHE A 181 6.79 -9.20 9.17
CA PHE A 181 6.12 -7.93 9.36
C PHE A 181 6.88 -7.08 10.38
N VAL A 182 7.04 -5.80 10.06
CA VAL A 182 7.67 -4.80 10.92
C VAL A 182 6.63 -3.74 11.25
N GLU A 183 6.53 -3.36 12.52
CA GLU A 183 5.65 -2.28 12.96
C GLU A 183 6.12 -0.96 12.36
N VAL A 184 5.23 -0.29 11.63
CA VAL A 184 5.52 1.01 11.01
C VAL A 184 4.75 2.15 11.65
N SER A 185 3.69 1.83 12.40
CA SER A 185 2.89 2.81 13.14
C SER A 185 2.19 2.15 14.31
N LEU A 186 2.16 2.84 15.44
CA LEU A 186 1.40 2.46 16.62
C LEU A 186 0.54 3.64 17.06
N LEU A 187 -0.76 3.38 17.20
CA LEU A 187 -1.77 4.36 17.60
C LEU A 187 -2.32 3.93 18.95
N GLN A 188 -2.31 4.85 19.92
CA GLN A 188 -2.67 4.59 21.31
C GLN A 188 -3.90 5.40 21.74
N ASN A 189 -4.54 5.00 22.84
CA ASN A 189 -5.64 5.71 23.50
C ASN A 189 -6.96 5.85 22.71
N LEU A 190 -7.25 5.01 21.71
CA LEU A 190 -8.39 5.24 20.79
C LEU A 190 -9.78 5.32 21.46
N GLN A 191 -9.97 4.65 22.60
CA GLN A 191 -11.23 4.69 23.37
C GLN A 191 -11.58 6.10 23.89
N HIS A 192 -10.58 6.94 24.14
CA HIS A 192 -10.79 8.30 24.62
C HIS A 192 -11.10 9.28 23.49
N CYS A 193 -10.92 8.87 22.23
CA CYS A 193 -10.99 9.75 21.06
C CYS A 193 -12.36 9.76 20.37
N GLU A 194 -13.26 8.86 20.77
CA GLU A 194 -14.63 8.78 20.24
C GLU A 194 -15.65 9.61 21.04
N LYS A 195 -15.27 10.15 22.20
CA LYS A 195 -16.11 11.01 23.05
C LYS A 195 -16.03 12.48 22.63
#